data_AF-A0AAJ0V256-F1
#
_entry.id   AF-A0AAJ0V256-F1
#
_cell.length_a   1.000
_cell.length_b   1.000
_cell.length_c   1.000
_cell.angle_alpha   90.00
_cell.angle_beta   90.00
_cell.angle_gamma   90.00
#
_symmetry.space_group_name_H-M   'P 1'
#
loop_
_entity.id
_entity.type
_entity.pdbx_description
1 polymer ?
#
loop_
_entity_poly.entity_id
_entity_poly.type
_entity_poly.pdbx_seq_one_letter_code
_entity_poly.pdbx_strand_id
1 'polypeptide(L)'
;MRLLIQFAALQGLPLKLTTGVRSYRNMEIYGESEHQRYDSTMYGFADMVSLTFGAPDMQRTDSNTSRLQTPESLLPGDMLVQANDRAGIGHHVQLVTSSSPSSISIMQGNSSGVIVRPFTTIMRIFGRNRADPQSASYAGMGVENGHYAPSEDGWDYRNETTGAEVKDFLRQFQLYRWNFAAFNR
;
A
#
# COMPACT_ATOMS: atom_id res chain seq x y z
N MET A 1 -1.52 1.68 4.66
CA MET A 1 -0.84 2.92 5.13
C MET A 1 -1.38 3.41 6.47
N ARG A 2 -2.69 3.69 6.59
CA ARG A 2 -3.31 4.17 7.83
C ARG A 2 -2.98 3.32 9.08
N LEU A 3 -2.97 1.98 8.94
CA LEU A 3 -2.60 1.06 10.03
C LEU A 3 -1.15 1.28 10.53
N LEU A 4 -0.17 1.40 9.63
CA LEU A 4 1.22 1.68 9.98
C LEU A 4 1.35 3.02 10.73
N ILE A 5 0.69 4.06 10.21
CA ILE A 5 0.75 5.41 10.76
C ILE A 5 0.14 5.46 12.17
N GLN A 6 -1.03 4.87 12.36
CA GLN A 6 -1.70 4.85 13.66
C GLN A 6 -0.90 4.03 14.68
N PHE A 7 -0.38 2.87 14.27
CA PHE A 7 0.48 2.07 15.13
C PHE A 7 1.72 2.86 15.57
N ALA A 8 2.45 3.47 14.62
CA ALA A 8 3.64 4.26 14.93
C ALA A 8 3.31 5.44 15.87
N ALA A 9 2.22 6.17 15.61
CA ALA A 9 1.80 7.29 16.46
C ALA A 9 1.44 6.84 17.89
N LEU A 10 0.65 5.76 18.04
CA LEU A 10 0.27 5.24 19.35
C LEU A 10 1.46 4.70 20.16
N GLN A 11 2.49 4.20 19.46
CA GLN A 11 3.71 3.69 20.07
C GLN A 11 4.82 4.77 20.21
N GLY A 12 4.55 6.03 19.82
CA GLY A 12 5.55 7.10 19.85
C GLY A 12 6.76 6.86 18.94
N LEU A 13 6.60 6.05 17.89
CA LEU A 13 7.67 5.67 16.98
C LEU A 13 7.83 6.71 15.86
N PRO A 14 9.07 7.11 15.52
CA PRO A 14 9.32 7.93 14.34
C PRO A 14 8.97 7.14 13.07
N LEU A 15 8.27 7.79 12.17
CA LEU A 15 7.90 7.28 10.87
C LEU A 15 8.30 8.30 9.82
N LYS A 16 9.13 7.86 8.86
CA LYS A 16 9.57 8.66 7.73
C LYS A 16 9.23 7.94 6.43
N LEU A 17 8.33 8.52 5.63
CA LEU A 17 7.87 7.94 4.37
C LEU A 17 8.29 8.83 3.20
N THR A 18 8.97 8.28 2.20
CA THR A 18 9.52 9.05 1.07
C THR A 18 8.78 8.74 -0.22
N THR A 19 8.37 9.79 -0.93
CA THR A 19 7.81 9.71 -2.29
C THR A 19 8.85 10.15 -3.32
N GLY A 20 8.47 10.24 -4.59
CA GLY A 20 9.34 10.81 -5.64
C GLY A 20 9.60 12.31 -5.52
N VAL A 21 8.86 13.03 -4.67
CA VAL A 21 8.91 14.50 -4.61
C VAL A 21 9.08 15.06 -3.19
N ARG A 22 8.70 14.31 -2.14
CA ARG A 22 8.82 14.74 -0.74
C ARG A 22 8.91 13.58 0.23
N SER A 23 9.37 13.85 1.45
CA SER A 23 9.33 12.93 2.60
C SER A 23 8.37 13.43 3.67
N TYR A 24 7.69 12.52 4.34
CA TYR A 24 6.76 12.77 5.45
C TYR A 24 7.37 12.32 6.76
N ARG A 25 7.20 13.10 7.84
CA ARG A 25 7.53 12.68 9.20
C ARG A 25 6.34 12.85 10.15
N ASN A 26 6.04 11.84 10.96
CA ASN A 26 4.97 11.92 11.96
C ASN A 26 5.38 12.62 13.27
N MET A 27 6.68 12.93 13.43
CA MET A 27 7.28 13.53 14.63
C MET A 27 7.85 14.95 14.38
N GLU A 28 7.54 15.56 13.22
CA GLU A 28 7.84 16.99 13.00
C GLU A 28 6.88 17.89 13.80
N ILE A 29 7.35 19.08 14.17
CA ILE A 29 6.66 20.00 15.07
C ILE A 29 5.29 20.36 14.48
N TYR A 30 4.23 19.95 15.20
CA TYR A 30 2.86 20.34 14.93
C TYR A 30 2.73 21.87 14.84
N GLY A 31 2.43 22.42 13.65
CA GLY A 31 2.14 23.84 13.46
C GLY A 31 2.93 24.61 12.38
N GLU A 32 3.74 23.97 11.53
CA GLU A 32 4.34 24.70 10.40
C GLU A 32 3.30 25.11 9.33
N SER A 33 3.57 26.24 8.67
CA SER A 33 2.66 26.89 7.70
C SER A 33 2.27 26.01 6.50
N GLU A 34 3.00 24.94 6.21
CA GLU A 34 2.67 23.97 5.15
C GLU A 34 1.49 23.04 5.50
N HIS A 35 1.05 23.02 6.77
CA HIS A 35 0.01 22.13 7.29
C HIS A 35 -1.41 22.69 7.29
N GLN A 36 -1.65 23.90 6.76
CA GLN A 36 -2.93 24.60 6.91
C GLN A 36 -4.19 23.85 6.42
N ARG A 37 -4.04 22.78 5.62
CA ARG A 37 -5.17 21.96 5.13
C ARG A 37 -5.48 20.70 5.95
N TYR A 38 -4.58 20.26 6.83
CA TYR A 38 -4.74 18.98 7.53
C TYR A 38 -4.47 19.14 9.02
N ASP A 39 -5.28 18.47 9.83
CA ASP A 39 -5.12 18.46 11.27
C ASP A 39 -3.72 17.99 11.65
N SER A 40 -3.12 18.69 12.62
CA SER A 40 -1.85 18.31 13.25
C SER A 40 -2.04 17.13 14.22
N THR A 41 -2.63 16.05 13.73
CA THR A 41 -2.92 14.81 14.46
C THR A 41 -2.46 13.61 13.64
N MET A 42 -2.40 12.42 14.26
CA MET A 42 -2.08 11.19 13.52
C MET A 42 -3.03 10.93 12.34
N TYR A 43 -4.28 11.40 12.43
CA TYR A 43 -5.28 11.23 11.38
C TYR A 43 -5.03 12.19 10.22
N GLY A 44 -4.77 13.47 10.48
CA GLY A 44 -4.42 14.43 9.43
C GLY A 44 -3.09 14.08 8.74
N PHE A 45 -2.12 13.54 9.48
CA PHE A 45 -0.91 12.97 8.87
C PHE A 45 -1.22 11.77 7.96
N ALA A 46 -2.09 10.85 8.40
CA ALA A 46 -2.50 9.70 7.58
C ALA A 46 -3.21 10.13 6.28
N ASP A 47 -4.06 11.15 6.34
CA ASP A 47 -4.77 11.68 5.17
C ASP A 47 -3.79 12.35 4.19
N MET A 48 -2.84 13.13 4.71
CA MET A 48 -1.81 13.80 3.91
C MET A 48 -0.91 12.81 3.16
N VAL A 49 -0.49 11.73 3.82
CA VAL A 49 0.27 10.64 3.18
C VAL A 49 -0.58 9.92 2.13
N SER A 50 -1.83 9.58 2.47
CA SER A 50 -2.72 8.79 1.58
C SER A 50 -2.99 9.47 0.23
N LEU A 51 -2.97 10.81 0.18
CA LEU A 51 -3.19 11.57 -1.05
C LEU A 51 -2.09 11.44 -2.11
N THR A 52 -0.89 11.03 -1.69
CA THR A 52 0.33 11.23 -2.47
C THR A 52 1.27 10.03 -2.44
N PHE A 53 1.08 9.12 -1.49
CA PHE A 53 1.83 7.89 -1.37
C PHE A 53 1.06 6.74 -2.03
N GLY A 54 1.59 6.20 -3.13
CA GLY A 54 0.94 5.14 -3.90
C GLY A 54 1.72 3.82 -3.93
N ALA A 55 1.19 2.85 -4.68
CA ALA A 55 1.85 1.57 -4.91
C ALA A 55 3.31 1.69 -5.42
N PRO A 56 3.65 2.63 -6.34
CA PRO A 56 5.06 2.83 -6.75
C PRO A 56 5.99 3.25 -5.62
N ASP A 57 5.49 3.99 -4.62
CA ASP A 57 6.32 4.47 -3.52
C ASP A 57 6.71 3.34 -2.55
N MET A 58 5.94 2.24 -2.55
CA MET A 58 6.30 1.00 -1.82
C MET A 58 7.54 0.32 -2.42
N GLN A 59 7.87 0.58 -3.68
CA GLN A 59 9.01 -0.04 -4.36
C GLN A 59 10.33 0.68 -4.10
N ARG A 60 10.32 1.79 -3.34
CA ARG A 60 11.53 2.54 -2.96
C ARG A 60 12.33 1.77 -1.91
N THR A 61 13.17 0.87 -2.39
CA THR A 61 14.12 0.12 -1.58
C THR A 61 15.10 1.06 -0.87
N ASP A 62 15.59 0.65 0.30
CA ASP A 62 16.55 1.39 1.13
C ASP A 62 16.02 2.71 1.74
N SER A 63 14.76 3.06 1.46
CA SER A 63 14.05 4.15 2.15
C SER A 63 12.77 3.67 2.83
N ASN A 64 11.79 3.19 2.06
CA ASN A 64 10.49 2.81 2.62
C ASN A 64 10.44 1.34 2.98
N THR A 65 11.03 0.53 2.13
CA THR A 65 10.90 -0.92 2.17
C THR A 65 12.23 -1.60 1.86
N SER A 66 12.27 -2.91 2.11
CA SER A 66 13.30 -3.82 1.63
C SER A 66 12.63 -4.88 0.77
N ARG A 67 13.25 -5.21 -0.37
CA ARG A 67 12.70 -6.22 -1.29
C ARG A 67 12.95 -7.62 -0.75
N LEU A 68 11.89 -8.43 -0.70
CA LEU A 68 11.96 -9.85 -0.37
C LEU A 68 12.11 -10.66 -1.67
N GLN A 69 12.85 -11.76 -1.61
CA GLN A 69 13.16 -12.57 -2.80
C GLN A 69 12.19 -13.72 -2.99
N THR A 70 11.62 -14.26 -1.91
CA THR A 70 10.80 -15.46 -1.98
C THR A 70 9.53 -15.36 -1.12
N PRO A 71 8.43 -16.02 -1.51
CA PRO A 71 7.18 -16.02 -0.74
C PRO A 71 7.33 -16.58 0.68
N GLU A 72 8.22 -17.54 0.89
CA GLU A 72 8.45 -18.18 2.19
C GLU A 72 9.03 -17.23 3.23
N SER A 73 9.60 -16.11 2.77
CA SER A 73 10.12 -15.05 3.66
C SER A 73 9.04 -14.08 4.14
N LEU A 74 7.81 -14.17 3.61
CA LEU A 74 6.70 -13.27 3.95
C LEU A 74 6.23 -13.50 5.39
N LEU A 75 5.99 -12.38 6.07
CA LEU A 75 5.41 -12.31 7.41
C LEU A 75 4.15 -11.43 7.39
N PRO A 76 3.26 -11.58 8.39
CA PRO A 76 2.16 -10.63 8.58
C PRO A 76 2.65 -9.18 8.61
N GLY A 77 2.00 -8.32 7.84
CA GLY A 77 2.38 -6.91 7.68
C GLY A 77 3.26 -6.61 6.46
N ASP A 78 3.81 -7.62 5.80
CA ASP A 78 4.50 -7.45 4.51
C ASP A 78 3.53 -7.14 3.38
N MET A 79 4.07 -6.67 2.26
CA MET A 79 3.31 -6.14 1.14
C MET A 79 3.64 -6.86 -0.16
N LEU A 80 2.59 -7.16 -0.91
CA LEU A 80 2.64 -7.66 -2.27
C LEU A 80 2.29 -6.51 -3.20
N VAL A 81 3.24 -6.07 -4.03
CA VAL A 81 3.05 -4.96 -4.97
C VAL A 81 2.91 -5.53 -6.38
N GLN A 82 1.72 -5.43 -6.97
CA GLN A 82 1.49 -5.89 -8.34
C GLN A 82 2.21 -4.95 -9.31
N ALA A 83 3.18 -5.49 -10.05
CA ALA A 83 4.11 -4.69 -10.83
C ALA A 83 4.65 -5.41 -12.07
N ASN A 84 4.79 -6.74 -12.04
CA ASN A 84 5.43 -7.49 -13.12
C ASN A 84 4.54 -7.55 -14.38
N ASP A 85 3.24 -7.36 -14.24
CA ASP A 85 2.28 -7.14 -15.33
C ASP A 85 2.38 -5.74 -15.97
N ARG A 86 3.18 -4.83 -15.38
CA ARG A 86 3.31 -3.44 -15.81
C ARG A 86 4.76 -2.95 -15.81
N ALA A 87 5.64 -3.69 -16.50
CA ALA A 87 7.05 -3.33 -16.66
C ALA A 87 7.78 -3.01 -15.33
N GLY A 88 7.35 -3.64 -14.24
CA GLY A 88 7.91 -3.46 -12.91
C GLY A 88 7.40 -2.23 -12.16
N ILE A 89 6.37 -1.52 -12.62
CA ILE A 89 5.80 -0.35 -11.93
C ILE A 89 4.58 -0.77 -11.12
N GLY A 90 4.68 -0.65 -9.80
CA GLY A 90 3.63 -0.95 -8.83
C GLY A 90 2.36 -0.17 -9.09
N HIS A 91 1.22 -0.85 -9.18
CA HIS A 91 -0.08 -0.18 -9.36
C HIS A 91 -1.17 -0.69 -8.43
N HIS A 92 -0.95 -1.83 -7.78
CA HIS A 92 -1.83 -2.39 -6.76
C HIS A 92 -1.00 -2.93 -5.58
N VAL A 93 -1.57 -2.90 -4.37
CA VAL A 93 -0.92 -3.43 -3.16
C VAL A 93 -1.88 -4.32 -2.39
N GLN A 94 -1.40 -5.49 -1.99
CA GLN A 94 -2.06 -6.36 -1.03
C GLN A 94 -1.20 -6.46 0.25
N LEU A 95 -1.86 -6.53 1.41
CA LEU A 95 -1.21 -6.67 2.70
C LEU A 95 -1.30 -8.13 3.16
N VAL A 96 -0.16 -8.72 3.53
CA VAL A 96 -0.12 -10.06 4.11
C VAL A 96 -0.68 -10.02 5.52
N THR A 97 -1.66 -10.87 5.81
CA THR A 97 -2.27 -11.03 7.14
C THR A 97 -1.83 -12.31 7.84
N SER A 98 -1.53 -13.35 7.07
CA SER A 98 -0.93 -14.59 7.56
C SER A 98 -0.07 -15.24 6.48
N SER A 99 0.92 -16.04 6.89
CA SER A 99 1.81 -16.76 5.98
C SER A 99 2.19 -18.12 6.60
N SER A 100 2.16 -19.17 5.79
CA SER A 100 2.59 -20.52 6.10
C SER A 100 3.14 -21.19 4.84
N PRO A 101 3.80 -22.36 4.95
CA PRO A 101 4.28 -23.09 3.77
C PRO A 101 3.19 -23.48 2.76
N SER A 102 1.92 -23.52 3.19
CA SER A 102 0.79 -23.95 2.34
C SER A 102 -0.21 -22.84 2.04
N SER A 103 -0.06 -21.64 2.62
CA SER A 103 -1.02 -20.55 2.39
C SER A 103 -0.44 -19.18 2.74
N ILE A 104 -0.78 -18.17 1.94
CA ILE A 104 -0.55 -16.76 2.27
C ILE A 104 -1.90 -16.05 2.24
N SER A 105 -2.39 -15.60 3.39
CA SER A 105 -3.62 -14.81 3.47
C SER A 105 -3.32 -13.33 3.30
N ILE A 106 -4.21 -12.64 2.59
CA ILE A 106 -4.07 -11.22 2.28
C ILE A 106 -5.35 -10.44 2.53
N MET A 107 -5.19 -9.14 2.72
CA MET A 107 -6.23 -8.12 2.62
C MET A 107 -5.88 -7.16 1.49
N GLN A 108 -6.88 -6.75 0.71
CA GLN A 108 -6.69 -5.76 -0.34
C GLN A 108 -7.85 -4.77 -0.40
N GLY A 109 -7.53 -3.52 -0.75
CA GLY A 109 -8.55 -2.56 -1.17
C GLY A 109 -9.00 -2.88 -2.60
N ASN A 110 -10.25 -2.61 -2.92
CA ASN A 110 -10.74 -2.65 -4.28
C ASN A 110 -11.12 -1.24 -4.74
N SER A 111 -11.09 -0.98 -6.04
CA SER A 111 -11.54 0.28 -6.61
C SER A 111 -12.62 0.04 -7.65
N SER A 112 -13.78 0.69 -7.49
CA SER A 112 -14.79 0.71 -8.55
C SER A 112 -14.36 1.67 -9.66
N GLY A 113 -13.92 1.09 -10.77
CA GLY A 113 -13.67 1.79 -12.02
C GLY A 113 -12.20 1.83 -12.45
N VAL A 114 -12.01 2.00 -13.75
CA VAL A 114 -10.73 1.96 -14.45
C VAL A 114 -9.77 3.03 -13.90
N ILE A 115 -8.84 2.64 -13.02
CA ILE A 115 -7.70 3.48 -12.57
C ILE A 115 -6.56 3.34 -13.59
N VAL A 116 -6.79 3.75 -14.83
CA VAL A 116 -5.74 3.84 -15.85
C VAL A 116 -5.56 5.28 -16.28
N ARG A 117 -4.31 5.66 -16.55
CA ARG A 117 -4.02 6.89 -17.29
C ARG A 117 -4.66 6.75 -18.68
N PRO A 118 -5.37 7.77 -19.21
CA PRO A 118 -5.32 9.18 -18.82
C PRO A 118 -6.45 9.67 -17.90
N PHE A 119 -7.38 8.81 -17.47
CA PHE A 119 -8.57 9.23 -16.72
C PHE A 119 -8.26 9.85 -15.36
N THR A 120 -7.26 9.32 -14.65
CA THR A 120 -6.79 9.88 -13.37
C THR A 120 -6.12 11.25 -13.51
N THR A 121 -5.52 11.54 -14.68
CA THR A 121 -4.88 12.82 -14.98
C THR A 121 -5.92 13.90 -15.27
N ILE A 122 -6.98 13.57 -16.03
CA ILE A 122 -8.06 14.51 -16.35
C ILE A 122 -8.87 14.85 -15.08
N MET A 123 -9.19 13.86 -14.24
CA MET A 123 -9.92 14.11 -12.99
C MET A 123 -9.14 14.98 -11.98
N ARG A 124 -7.81 14.90 -11.97
CA ARG A 124 -6.94 15.78 -11.18
C ARG A 124 -6.98 17.24 -11.66
N ILE A 125 -7.18 17.47 -12.96
CA ILE A 125 -7.36 18.83 -13.54
C ILE A 125 -8.72 19.41 -13.13
N PHE A 126 -9.75 18.59 -12.94
CA PHE A 126 -11.09 19.01 -12.46
C PHE A 126 -11.25 19.04 -10.93
N GLY A 127 -10.15 19.04 -10.16
CA GLY A 127 -10.19 19.20 -8.70
C GLY A 127 -10.72 18.00 -7.91
N ARG A 128 -10.95 16.84 -8.55
CA ARG A 128 -11.36 15.60 -7.88
C ARG A 128 -10.15 14.68 -7.75
N ASN A 129 -9.47 14.73 -6.60
CA ASN A 129 -8.42 13.77 -6.31
C ASN A 129 -9.05 12.44 -5.88
N ARG A 130 -9.00 11.39 -6.71
CA ARG A 130 -9.53 10.07 -6.33
C ARG A 130 -8.63 9.30 -5.35
N ALA A 131 -7.41 9.79 -5.10
CA ALA A 131 -6.58 9.37 -3.96
C ALA A 131 -6.96 10.11 -2.66
N ASP A 132 -7.99 10.97 -2.70
CA ASP A 132 -8.57 11.55 -1.50
C ASP A 132 -9.30 10.45 -0.72
N PRO A 133 -8.89 10.15 0.53
CA PRO A 133 -9.59 9.18 1.38
C PRO A 133 -11.03 9.60 1.69
N GLN A 134 -11.40 10.86 1.45
CA GLN A 134 -12.78 11.37 1.55
C GLN A 134 -13.57 11.23 0.24
N SER A 135 -12.95 10.77 -0.85
CA SER A 135 -13.65 10.49 -2.11
C SER A 135 -14.49 9.22 -1.98
N ALA A 136 -15.77 9.29 -2.35
CA ALA A 136 -16.68 8.15 -2.42
C ALA A 136 -16.16 6.99 -3.30
N SER A 137 -15.26 7.27 -4.26
CA SER A 137 -14.63 6.23 -5.10
C SER A 137 -13.54 5.42 -4.40
N TYR A 138 -12.94 5.96 -3.33
CA TYR A 138 -11.93 5.30 -2.50
C TYR A 138 -12.57 4.70 -1.23
N ALA A 139 -13.64 5.32 -0.74
CA ALA A 139 -14.36 4.95 0.48
C ALA A 139 -15.53 3.96 0.28
N GLY A 140 -15.84 3.56 -0.95
CA GLY A 140 -17.07 2.81 -1.26
C GLY A 140 -16.95 1.28 -1.41
N MET A 141 -15.74 0.74 -1.59
CA MET A 141 -15.53 -0.70 -1.81
C MET A 141 -14.93 -1.32 -0.56
N GLY A 142 -15.55 -2.38 -0.05
CA GLY A 142 -15.06 -3.10 1.13
C GLY A 142 -13.66 -3.66 0.91
N VAL A 143 -12.90 -3.80 2.00
CA VAL A 143 -11.66 -4.59 1.98
C VAL A 143 -12.04 -6.03 1.65
N GLU A 144 -11.36 -6.60 0.66
CA GLU A 144 -11.54 -7.98 0.26
C GLU A 144 -10.42 -8.84 0.84
N ASN A 145 -10.79 -10.06 1.21
CA ASN A 145 -9.85 -11.08 1.66
C ASN A 145 -9.53 -12.02 0.49
N GLY A 146 -8.30 -12.53 0.48
CA GLY A 146 -7.90 -13.58 -0.43
C GLY A 146 -6.81 -14.43 0.18
N HIS A 147 -6.53 -15.54 -0.47
CA HIS A 147 -5.37 -16.36 -0.13
C HIS A 147 -4.66 -16.83 -1.39
N TYR A 148 -3.36 -17.09 -1.22
CA TYR A 148 -2.56 -17.82 -2.19
C TYR A 148 -2.28 -19.22 -1.67
N ALA A 149 -2.35 -20.22 -2.53
CA ALA A 149 -1.97 -21.60 -2.23
C ALA A 149 -0.91 -22.07 -3.25
N PRO A 150 0.09 -22.86 -2.82
CA PRO A 150 1.11 -23.37 -3.73
C PRO A 150 0.48 -24.35 -4.74
N SER A 151 0.95 -24.29 -5.97
CA SER A 151 0.61 -25.18 -7.08
C SER A 151 1.90 -25.64 -7.79
N GLU A 152 1.79 -26.55 -8.77
CA GLU A 152 2.97 -27.05 -9.51
C GLU A 152 3.72 -25.91 -10.23
N ASP A 153 2.99 -24.90 -10.71
CA ASP A 153 3.53 -23.80 -11.52
C ASP A 153 3.86 -22.54 -10.71
N GLY A 154 3.50 -22.48 -9.43
CA GLY A 154 3.71 -21.30 -8.59
C GLY A 154 2.70 -21.18 -7.45
N TRP A 155 2.02 -20.04 -7.37
CA TRP A 155 1.04 -19.77 -6.32
C TRP A 155 -0.28 -19.26 -6.91
N ASP A 156 -1.31 -20.08 -6.76
CA ASP A 156 -2.66 -19.79 -7.22
C ASP A 156 -3.36 -18.87 -6.23
N TYR A 157 -4.14 -17.92 -6.73
CA TYR A 157 -4.90 -16.97 -5.95
C TYR A 157 -6.37 -17.34 -5.91
N ARG A 158 -7.00 -17.16 -4.75
CA ARG A 158 -8.45 -17.17 -4.57
C ARG A 158 -8.92 -15.95 -3.79
N ASN A 159 -9.92 -15.27 -4.32
CA ASN A 159 -10.64 -14.21 -3.62
C ASN A 159 -11.74 -14.85 -2.77
N GLU A 160 -11.72 -14.62 -1.45
CA GLU A 160 -12.71 -15.20 -0.54
C GLU A 160 -14.03 -14.44 -0.55
N THR A 161 -14.03 -13.19 -0.99
CA THR A 161 -15.22 -12.35 -1.08
C THR A 161 -16.01 -12.62 -2.36
N THR A 162 -15.34 -12.77 -3.50
CA THR A 162 -15.99 -12.95 -4.82
C THR A 162 -15.96 -14.38 -5.34
N GLY A 163 -15.10 -15.25 -4.77
CA GLY A 163 -14.87 -16.61 -5.24
C GLY A 163 -14.01 -16.69 -6.51
N ALA A 164 -13.49 -15.57 -7.02
CA ALA A 164 -12.63 -15.56 -8.20
C ALA A 164 -11.30 -16.29 -7.95
N GLU A 165 -10.84 -17.06 -8.93
CA GLU A 165 -9.58 -17.81 -8.87
C GLU A 165 -8.67 -17.45 -10.05
N VAL A 166 -7.36 -17.35 -9.81
CA VAL A 166 -6.36 -17.06 -10.83
C VAL A 166 -5.13 -17.93 -10.60
N LYS A 167 -4.74 -18.71 -11.62
CA LYS A 167 -3.57 -19.58 -11.56
C LYS A 167 -2.26 -18.80 -11.60
N ASP A 168 -1.29 -19.22 -10.79
CA ASP A 168 0.06 -18.63 -10.70
C ASP A 168 0.03 -17.09 -10.75
N PHE A 169 -0.77 -16.50 -9.86
CA PHE A 169 -1.00 -15.06 -9.85
C PHE A 169 0.08 -14.31 -9.06
N LEU A 170 0.68 -14.96 -8.07
CA LEU A 170 1.72 -14.34 -7.24
C LEU A 170 2.93 -13.87 -8.05
N ARG A 171 3.23 -14.51 -9.20
CA ARG A 171 4.30 -14.07 -10.10
C ARG A 171 4.15 -12.63 -10.58
N GLN A 172 2.94 -12.06 -10.55
CA GLN A 172 2.68 -10.69 -10.97
C GLN A 172 3.16 -9.66 -9.91
N PHE A 173 3.48 -10.15 -8.71
CA PHE A 173 3.80 -9.33 -7.56
C PHE A 173 5.30 -9.30 -7.26
N GLN A 174 5.72 -8.17 -6.74
CA GLN A 174 7.01 -7.97 -6.09
C GLN A 174 6.78 -7.88 -4.58
N LEU A 175 7.66 -8.51 -3.81
CA LEU A 175 7.48 -8.70 -2.37
C LEU A 175 8.29 -7.68 -1.58
N TYR A 176 7.69 -7.05 -0.58
CA TYR A 176 8.31 -5.98 0.19
C TYR A 176 8.00 -6.07 1.68
N ARG A 177 9.02 -5.76 2.49
CA ARG A 177 8.90 -5.54 3.94
C ARG A 177 9.16 -4.08 4.27
N TRP A 178 8.47 -3.54 5.28
CA TRP A 178 8.77 -2.21 5.81
C TRP A 178 10.21 -2.10 6.32
N ASN A 179 10.90 -1.03 5.94
CA ASN A 179 12.25 -0.76 6.44
C ASN A 179 12.20 0.16 7.67
N PHE A 180 11.77 -0.41 8.80
CA PHE A 180 11.68 0.34 10.07
C PHE A 180 13.01 0.95 10.52
N ALA A 181 14.15 0.34 10.16
CA ALA A 181 15.46 0.89 10.48
C ALA A 181 15.75 2.20 9.73
N ALA A 182 15.29 2.33 8.48
CA ALA A 182 15.43 3.56 7.70
C ALA A 182 14.47 4.66 8.15
N PHE A 183 13.34 4.32 8.77
CA PHE A 183 12.38 5.31 9.29
C PHE A 183 12.96 6.17 10.40
N ASN A 184 13.91 5.64 11.16
CA ASN A 184 14.54 6.29 12.30
C ASN A 184 15.89 6.96 11.99
N ARG A 185 16.24 7.09 10.70
CA ARG A 185 17.42 7.83 10.22
C ARG A 185 17.02 9.18 9.59
#